data_AF-A0A251ULV3-F1
#
_entry.id   AF-A0A251ULV3-F1
#
_cell.length_a   1.000
_cell.length_b   1.000
_cell.length_c   1.000
_cell.angle_alpha   90.00
_cell.angle_beta   90.00
_cell.angle_gamma   90.00
#
_symmetry.space_group_name_H-M   'P 1'
#
loop_
_entity.id
_entity.type
_entity.pdbx_description
1 polymer ?
#
loop_
_entity_poly.entity_id
_entity_poly.type
_entity_poly.pdbx_seq_one_letter_code
_entity_poly.pdbx_strand_id
1 'polypeptide(L)'
;MEPLNKDDESIEMSNQKKLGGVKTLPFILANEICDRFAATGFHANLITYLTVQLNIPLVKASNTLTNFTGLSSFTPIIGALVADSFAGRYWTIVVALLIYELGMIIITISAFLPQFHPPQCPTQVNCKEASQSQLSVLYVSLFLTAIGLGGTRPSVVAFAADQLDISKPKKQATSWNFFNWYYLLLSLASLSALTLVVYIQDRVSWGWGLGIPTIAMVVAFVAFLVGSPLYQKAKPEGSPFVRVAQVIVAAIKKRGVEVPVDDKLLYENKDLDAGISKDGQLVHTNQLRWFDRAAIITQDDTVHLLTNSPKLWQIATVHRVEELKSMIRLLPFVSTGILFVMAYSHQGSFTIMQARTMDRHITKTSSFEIPPASMAVFDVLALIITLALYDRLFVPFASRFTKNPAGITCLQRMGVGFAVNICATLVGSFVEIKRKHVARDHKLIDQPTQIIPISVYWLVPQYTLHGVAQAFYQVGKLEFLYDQSPESMKSTAMALYWIAIGLGQYAGTLMVTLVHKYSADKNGRNWLPDRNINKGRLEYYYMLVTGIQVVNLVYYYICAWFYTYKPLEEVAKSGEDGDLELVVDNNMVVDVINGHEGKEAKDT
;
A
#
# COMPACT_ATOMS: atom_id res chain seq x y z
N MET A 1 -26.38 41.06 -42.70
CA MET A 1 -25.63 40.19 -41.77
C MET A 1 -25.32 41.05 -40.56
N GLU A 2 -26.23 41.05 -39.59
CA GLU A 2 -25.97 41.65 -38.27
C GLU A 2 -24.88 40.85 -37.54
N PRO A 3 -24.00 41.51 -36.78
CA PRO A 3 -23.04 40.82 -35.94
C PRO A 3 -23.76 40.19 -34.75
N LEU A 4 -23.57 38.88 -34.57
CA LEU A 4 -24.01 38.15 -33.38
C LEU A 4 -23.41 38.77 -32.10
N ASN A 5 -24.27 39.05 -31.12
CA ASN A 5 -23.94 39.65 -29.84
C ASN A 5 -23.03 38.73 -29.01
N LYS A 6 -21.90 39.26 -28.52
CA LYS A 6 -21.05 38.63 -27.50
C LYS A 6 -21.78 38.36 -26.17
N ASP A 7 -22.91 39.01 -25.95
CA ASP A 7 -23.70 38.84 -24.74
C ASP A 7 -24.44 37.49 -24.73
N ASP A 8 -24.76 36.90 -25.89
CA ASP A 8 -25.42 35.59 -25.96
C ASP A 8 -24.46 34.43 -25.62
N GLU A 9 -23.17 34.52 -25.98
CA GLU A 9 -22.14 33.57 -25.53
C GLU A 9 -21.93 33.63 -24.00
N SER A 10 -22.06 34.82 -23.40
CA SER A 10 -21.90 35.01 -21.96
C SER A 10 -23.10 34.46 -21.15
N ILE A 11 -24.30 34.47 -21.74
CA ILE A 11 -25.51 33.92 -21.13
C ILE A 11 -25.54 32.38 -21.24
N GLU A 12 -25.06 31.79 -22.34
CA GLU A 12 -24.92 30.33 -22.47
C GLU A 12 -23.88 29.73 -21.49
N MET A 13 -22.80 30.46 -21.19
CA MET A 13 -21.82 30.05 -20.17
C MET A 13 -22.37 30.07 -18.73
N SER A 14 -23.44 30.83 -18.45
CA SER A 14 -24.01 30.95 -17.10
C SER A 14 -24.95 29.80 -16.72
N ASN A 15 -25.47 29.06 -17.70
CA ASN A 15 -26.44 27.97 -17.50
C ASN A 15 -25.81 26.56 -17.47
N GLN A 16 -24.49 26.43 -17.61
CA GLN A 16 -23.83 25.15 -17.33
C GLN A 16 -23.89 24.87 -15.82
N LYS A 17 -24.64 23.83 -15.43
CA LYS A 17 -24.61 23.29 -14.07
C LYS A 17 -23.14 23.15 -13.64
N LYS A 18 -22.71 23.89 -12.62
CA LYS A 18 -21.39 23.71 -12.00
C LYS A 18 -21.31 22.28 -11.43
N LEU A 19 -20.67 21.40 -12.19
CA LEU A 19 -20.34 20.03 -11.78
C LEU A 19 -19.18 20.07 -10.77
N GLY A 20 -19.14 19.08 -9.87
CA GLY A 20 -18.11 18.98 -8.84
C GLY A 20 -18.37 19.86 -7.60
N GLY A 21 -17.32 20.03 -6.81
CA GLY A 21 -17.33 20.76 -5.55
C GLY A 21 -17.76 19.94 -4.33
N VAL A 22 -17.81 20.59 -3.16
CA VAL A 22 -18.04 19.95 -1.85
C VAL A 22 -19.34 19.14 -1.77
N LYS A 23 -20.33 19.45 -2.63
CA LYS A 23 -21.62 18.74 -2.69
C LYS A 23 -21.49 17.27 -3.14
N THR A 24 -20.42 16.91 -3.83
CA THR A 24 -20.18 15.52 -4.29
C THR A 24 -19.48 14.67 -3.22
N LEU A 25 -18.80 15.31 -2.28
CA LEU A 25 -17.98 14.63 -1.27
C LEU A 25 -18.76 13.66 -0.37
N PRO A 26 -19.99 13.95 0.10
CA PRO A 26 -20.71 12.99 0.94
C PRO A 26 -20.90 11.62 0.28
N PHE A 27 -21.17 11.59 -1.03
CA PHE A 27 -21.37 10.34 -1.77
C PHE A 27 -20.07 9.55 -1.94
N ILE A 28 -18.97 10.24 -2.25
CA ILE A 28 -17.65 9.63 -2.41
C ILE A 28 -17.12 9.14 -1.05
N LEU A 29 -17.31 9.96 -0.01
CA LEU A 29 -16.90 9.66 1.35
C LEU A 29 -17.68 8.47 1.92
N ALA A 30 -18.99 8.40 1.71
CA ALA A 30 -19.80 7.26 2.11
C ALA A 30 -19.30 5.97 1.47
N ASN A 31 -18.99 6.00 0.17
CA ASN A 31 -18.41 4.87 -0.54
C ASN A 31 -17.07 4.42 0.07
N GLU A 32 -16.14 5.35 0.35
CA GLU A 32 -14.85 5.00 0.95
C GLU A 32 -15.01 4.46 2.39
N ILE A 33 -15.87 5.05 3.21
CA ILE A 33 -16.13 4.58 4.58
C ILE A 33 -16.69 3.16 4.56
N CYS A 34 -17.69 2.90 3.72
CA CYS A 34 -18.29 1.58 3.57
C CYS A 34 -17.30 0.57 2.98
N ASP A 35 -16.45 0.96 2.03
CA ASP A 35 -15.37 0.12 1.50
C ASP A 35 -14.38 -0.25 2.61
N ARG A 36 -13.92 0.72 3.41
CA ARG A 36 -13.02 0.42 4.53
C ARG A 36 -13.66 -0.47 5.58
N PHE A 37 -14.91 -0.21 5.94
CA PHE A 37 -15.65 -1.06 6.87
C PHE A 37 -15.78 -2.49 6.32
N ALA A 38 -16.19 -2.63 5.06
CA ALA A 38 -16.44 -3.92 4.44
C ALA A 38 -15.15 -4.72 4.20
N ALA A 39 -14.12 -4.10 3.63
CA ALA A 39 -12.83 -4.72 3.42
C ALA A 39 -12.16 -5.13 4.74
N THR A 40 -12.19 -4.27 5.76
CA THR A 40 -11.62 -4.61 7.08
C THR A 40 -12.37 -5.80 7.69
N GLY A 41 -13.71 -5.76 7.72
CA GLY A 41 -14.53 -6.84 8.28
C GLY A 41 -14.39 -8.16 7.51
N PHE A 42 -14.25 -8.08 6.19
CA PHE A 42 -14.01 -9.22 5.32
C PHE A 42 -12.65 -9.87 5.58
N HIS A 43 -11.57 -9.09 5.59
CA HIS A 43 -10.21 -9.61 5.70
C HIS A 43 -9.84 -10.04 7.13
N ALA A 44 -10.32 -9.33 8.16
CA ALA A 44 -9.82 -9.47 9.53
C ALA A 44 -9.93 -10.90 10.08
N ASN A 45 -11.01 -11.62 9.76
CA ASN A 45 -11.29 -12.94 10.32
C ASN A 45 -11.36 -14.05 9.27
N LEU A 46 -10.95 -13.78 8.03
CA LEU A 46 -11.08 -14.75 6.93
C LEU A 46 -10.27 -16.03 7.21
N ILE A 47 -9.15 -15.95 7.90
CA ILE A 47 -8.37 -17.14 8.31
C ILE A 47 -9.20 -18.10 9.18
N THR A 48 -10.04 -17.58 10.07
CA THR A 48 -10.93 -18.34 10.94
C THR A 48 -12.05 -18.99 10.13
N TYR A 49 -12.60 -18.30 9.12
CA TYR A 49 -13.58 -18.86 8.20
C TYR A 49 -13.00 -20.07 7.44
N LEU A 50 -11.83 -19.91 6.84
CA LEU A 50 -11.18 -20.97 6.07
C LEU A 50 -10.84 -22.19 6.93
N THR A 51 -10.31 -21.95 8.13
CA THR A 51 -9.85 -23.03 9.01
C THR A 51 -10.99 -23.75 9.74
N VAL A 52 -12.05 -23.05 10.13
CA VAL A 52 -13.12 -23.65 10.95
C VAL A 52 -14.44 -23.88 10.23
N GLN A 53 -14.84 -23.02 9.31
CA GLN A 53 -16.06 -23.28 8.53
C GLN A 53 -15.77 -24.19 7.33
N LEU A 54 -14.64 -23.98 6.64
CA LEU A 54 -14.26 -24.79 5.48
C LEU A 54 -13.30 -25.94 5.82
N ASN A 55 -12.93 -26.09 7.10
CA ASN A 55 -12.01 -27.13 7.60
C ASN A 55 -10.69 -27.23 6.82
N ILE A 56 -10.21 -26.11 6.25
CA ILE A 56 -8.96 -26.08 5.48
C ILE A 56 -7.77 -26.05 6.46
N PRO A 57 -6.72 -26.86 6.23
CA PRO A 57 -5.46 -26.78 6.98
C PRO A 57 -4.91 -25.36 7.11
N LEU A 58 -4.37 -24.99 8.28
CA LEU A 58 -3.86 -23.66 8.59
C LEU A 58 -2.85 -23.15 7.56
N VAL A 59 -1.89 -23.97 7.16
CA VAL A 59 -0.87 -23.60 6.17
C VAL A 59 -1.51 -23.32 4.81
N LYS A 60 -2.40 -24.20 4.36
CA LYS A 60 -3.13 -24.02 3.09
C LYS A 60 -4.06 -22.80 3.13
N ALA A 61 -4.77 -22.58 4.24
CA ALA A 61 -5.67 -21.44 4.44
C ALA A 61 -4.93 -20.10 4.46
N SER A 62 -3.81 -20.03 5.18
CA SER A 62 -2.95 -18.84 5.23
C SER A 62 -2.31 -18.54 3.87
N ASN A 63 -1.82 -19.56 3.16
CA ASN A 63 -1.34 -19.43 1.78
C ASN A 63 -2.44 -18.93 0.82
N THR A 64 -3.68 -19.40 0.97
CA THR A 64 -4.82 -18.89 0.18
C THR A 64 -5.04 -17.39 0.42
N LEU A 65 -4.99 -16.96 1.68
CA LEU A 65 -5.18 -15.55 2.04
C LEU A 65 -4.06 -14.68 1.48
N THR A 66 -2.79 -15.08 1.62
CA THR A 66 -1.65 -14.32 1.08
C THR A 66 -1.65 -14.31 -0.45
N ASN A 67 -2.01 -15.41 -1.11
CA ASN A 67 -2.16 -15.43 -2.57
C ASN A 67 -3.26 -14.48 -3.05
N PHE A 68 -4.38 -14.40 -2.34
CA PHE A 68 -5.45 -13.46 -2.62
C PHE A 68 -5.01 -12.00 -2.38
N THR A 69 -4.32 -11.70 -1.28
CA THR A 69 -3.75 -10.37 -1.02
C THR A 69 -2.69 -10.01 -2.07
N GLY A 70 -1.87 -10.99 -2.49
CA GLY A 70 -0.89 -10.86 -3.54
C GLY A 70 -1.54 -10.46 -4.86
N LEU A 71 -2.54 -11.22 -5.30
CA LEU A 71 -3.31 -10.91 -6.52
C LEU A 71 -3.97 -9.53 -6.44
N SER A 72 -4.63 -9.22 -5.33
CA SER A 72 -5.30 -7.93 -5.08
C SER A 72 -4.32 -6.74 -5.05
N SER A 73 -3.02 -6.99 -4.93
CA SER A 73 -1.98 -5.96 -4.99
C SER A 73 -1.52 -5.70 -6.43
N PHE A 74 -1.71 -6.64 -7.37
CA PHE A 74 -1.39 -6.41 -8.79
C PHE A 74 -2.55 -5.77 -9.56
N THR A 75 -3.80 -6.05 -9.17
CA THR A 75 -5.00 -5.55 -9.86
C THR A 75 -5.11 -4.02 -9.94
N PRO A 76 -4.60 -3.20 -8.97
CA PRO A 76 -4.58 -1.74 -9.10
C PRO A 76 -3.85 -1.20 -10.32
N ILE A 77 -2.83 -1.89 -10.81
CA ILE A 77 -2.06 -1.48 -11.99
C ILE A 77 -2.95 -1.54 -13.23
N ILE A 78 -3.69 -2.64 -13.36
CA ILE A 78 -4.63 -2.85 -14.45
C ILE A 78 -5.76 -1.83 -14.35
N GLY A 79 -6.31 -1.61 -13.14
CA GLY A 79 -7.33 -0.60 -12.87
C GLY A 79 -6.89 0.81 -13.29
N ALA A 80 -5.69 1.22 -12.90
CA ALA A 80 -5.11 2.51 -13.25
C ALA A 80 -4.90 2.65 -14.78
N LEU A 81 -4.34 1.62 -15.43
CA LEU A 81 -4.15 1.62 -16.89
C LEU A 81 -5.48 1.81 -17.64
N VAL A 82 -6.54 1.11 -17.21
CA VAL A 82 -7.89 1.22 -17.81
C VAL A 82 -8.49 2.60 -17.56
N ALA A 83 -8.34 3.15 -16.35
CA ALA A 83 -8.83 4.48 -16.00
C ALA A 83 -8.13 5.59 -16.80
N ASP A 84 -6.81 5.53 -16.91
CA ASP A 84 -5.99 6.60 -17.49
C ASP A 84 -5.90 6.52 -19.02
N SER A 85 -6.14 5.34 -19.63
CA SER A 85 -5.97 5.15 -21.08
C SER A 85 -7.28 5.03 -21.86
N PHE A 86 -8.36 4.53 -21.24
CA PHE A 86 -9.57 4.14 -22.01
C PHE A 86 -10.88 4.65 -21.39
N ALA A 87 -11.24 4.19 -20.19
CA ALA A 87 -12.60 4.35 -19.65
C ALA A 87 -12.82 5.67 -18.89
N GLY A 88 -11.75 6.28 -18.37
CA GLY A 88 -11.84 7.36 -17.40
C GLY A 88 -12.13 6.85 -15.98
N ARG A 89 -11.71 7.63 -14.97
CA ARG A 89 -11.77 7.25 -13.54
C ARG A 89 -13.17 6.87 -13.08
N TYR A 90 -14.20 7.62 -13.48
CA TYR A 90 -15.59 7.36 -13.09
C TYR A 90 -16.09 5.98 -13.54
N TRP A 91 -15.93 5.63 -14.83
CA TRP A 91 -16.41 4.36 -15.36
C TRP A 91 -15.62 3.18 -14.81
N THR A 92 -14.31 3.34 -14.62
CA THR A 92 -13.49 2.32 -13.96
C THR A 92 -14.00 2.04 -12.55
N ILE A 93 -14.31 3.08 -11.75
CA ILE A 93 -14.87 2.90 -10.40
C ILE A 93 -16.21 2.15 -10.45
N VAL A 94 -17.14 2.56 -11.33
CA VAL A 94 -18.47 1.92 -11.43
C VAL A 94 -18.36 0.44 -11.77
N VAL A 95 -17.59 0.08 -12.79
CA VAL A 95 -17.41 -1.32 -13.21
C VAL A 95 -16.69 -2.12 -12.11
N ALA A 96 -15.68 -1.52 -11.47
CA ALA A 96 -14.94 -2.18 -10.40
C ALA A 96 -15.80 -2.42 -9.16
N LEU A 97 -16.65 -1.48 -8.77
CA LEU A 97 -17.60 -1.64 -7.68
C LEU A 97 -18.63 -2.74 -7.99
N LEU A 98 -19.15 -2.82 -9.21
CA LEU A 98 -20.04 -3.91 -9.63
C LEU A 98 -19.38 -5.30 -9.49
N ILE A 99 -18.13 -5.42 -9.93
CA ILE A 99 -17.36 -6.68 -9.82
C ILE A 99 -17.06 -7.00 -8.35
N TYR A 100 -16.68 -5.99 -7.56
CA TYR A 100 -16.42 -6.13 -6.13
C TYR A 100 -17.66 -6.66 -5.39
N GLU A 101 -18.82 -6.05 -5.65
CA GLU A 101 -20.10 -6.44 -5.06
C GLU A 101 -20.48 -7.87 -5.42
N LEU A 102 -20.31 -8.26 -6.68
CA LEU A 102 -20.57 -9.64 -7.09
C LEU A 102 -19.73 -10.63 -6.28
N GLY A 103 -18.44 -10.34 -6.05
CA GLY A 103 -17.58 -11.15 -5.20
C GLY A 103 -18.09 -11.25 -3.75
N MET A 104 -18.46 -10.12 -3.16
CA MET A 104 -18.99 -10.03 -1.79
C MET A 104 -20.35 -10.74 -1.64
N ILE A 105 -21.23 -10.63 -2.65
CA ILE A 105 -22.53 -11.31 -2.66
C ILE A 105 -22.33 -12.83 -2.75
N ILE A 106 -21.45 -13.30 -3.62
CA ILE A 106 -21.18 -14.74 -3.79
C ILE A 106 -20.67 -15.34 -2.47
N ILE A 107 -19.70 -14.71 -1.80
CA ILE A 107 -19.18 -15.25 -0.54
C ILE A 107 -20.22 -15.19 0.59
N THR A 108 -21.02 -14.13 0.65
CA THR A 108 -22.12 -14.01 1.62
C THR A 108 -23.18 -15.09 1.41
N ILE A 109 -23.60 -15.33 0.17
CA ILE A 109 -24.54 -16.43 -0.17
C ILE A 109 -23.92 -17.78 0.21
N SER A 110 -22.63 -17.99 -0.08
CA SER A 110 -21.93 -19.22 0.31
C SER A 110 -21.91 -19.44 1.82
N ALA A 111 -21.87 -18.36 2.60
CA ALA A 111 -21.88 -18.40 4.06
C ALA A 111 -23.27 -18.67 4.66
N PHE A 112 -24.35 -18.34 3.96
CA PHE A 112 -25.72 -18.63 4.40
C PHE A 112 -26.21 -20.03 4.04
N LEU A 113 -25.78 -20.56 2.89
CA LEU A 113 -26.29 -21.82 2.34
C LEU A 113 -25.47 -23.02 2.83
N PRO A 114 -26.05 -23.96 3.59
CA PRO A 114 -25.31 -25.10 4.16
C PRO A 114 -24.67 -26.03 3.12
N GLN A 115 -25.17 -26.02 1.89
CA GLN A 115 -24.66 -26.83 0.78
C GLN A 115 -23.22 -26.44 0.39
N PHE A 116 -22.81 -25.21 0.69
CA PHE A 116 -21.48 -24.70 0.39
C PHE A 116 -20.47 -24.91 1.53
N HIS A 117 -20.85 -25.59 2.61
CA HIS A 117 -19.94 -25.94 3.70
C HIS A 117 -19.73 -27.45 3.84
N PRO A 118 -18.53 -27.89 4.27
CA PRO A 118 -18.34 -29.25 4.75
C PRO A 118 -19.12 -29.47 6.07
N PRO A 119 -19.31 -30.73 6.50
CA PRO A 119 -19.92 -31.02 7.79
C PRO A 119 -19.13 -30.36 8.93
N GLN A 120 -19.85 -29.89 9.95
CA GLN A 120 -19.26 -29.24 11.11
C GLN A 120 -18.28 -30.17 11.82
N CYS A 121 -17.11 -29.64 12.18
CA CYS A 121 -16.06 -30.39 12.87
C CYS A 121 -15.60 -29.67 14.15
N PRO A 122 -16.33 -29.82 15.27
CA PRO A 122 -16.04 -29.10 16.50
C PRO A 122 -14.74 -29.53 17.17
N THR A 123 -14.28 -30.76 16.97
CA THR A 123 -13.05 -31.29 17.56
C THR A 123 -11.79 -30.88 16.79
N GLN A 124 -11.94 -30.41 15.54
CA GLN A 124 -10.82 -30.13 14.61
C GLN A 124 -9.87 -31.32 14.35
N VAL A 125 -10.26 -32.53 14.77
CA VAL A 125 -9.53 -33.79 14.58
C VAL A 125 -10.22 -34.58 13.47
N ASN A 126 -9.47 -35.03 12.46
CA ASN A 126 -9.96 -35.85 11.33
C ASN A 126 -11.19 -35.26 10.58
N CYS A 127 -11.27 -33.94 10.44
CA CYS A 127 -12.37 -33.30 9.71
C CYS A 127 -12.28 -33.51 8.20
N LYS A 128 -13.44 -33.64 7.56
CA LYS A 128 -13.54 -33.56 6.11
C LYS A 128 -13.34 -32.11 5.65
N GLU A 129 -12.35 -31.89 4.80
CA GLU A 129 -12.11 -30.59 4.14
C GLU A 129 -13.25 -30.25 3.19
N ALA A 130 -13.42 -28.95 2.89
CA ALA A 130 -14.33 -28.48 1.86
C ALA A 130 -14.07 -29.17 0.51
N SER A 131 -15.15 -29.50 -0.21
CA SER A 131 -15.05 -30.15 -1.52
C SER A 131 -14.47 -29.20 -2.57
N GLN A 132 -14.02 -29.77 -3.70
CA GLN A 132 -13.54 -28.98 -4.85
C GLN A 132 -14.57 -27.95 -5.31
N SER A 133 -15.87 -28.32 -5.38
CA SER A 133 -16.93 -27.38 -5.79
C SER A 133 -17.14 -26.24 -4.79
N GLN A 134 -17.09 -26.52 -3.49
CA GLN A 134 -17.19 -25.50 -2.43
C GLN A 134 -16.01 -24.53 -2.48
N LEU A 135 -14.80 -25.05 -2.67
CA LEU A 135 -13.60 -24.24 -2.84
C LEU A 135 -13.63 -23.39 -4.11
N SER A 136 -14.18 -23.89 -5.22
CA SER A 136 -14.33 -23.11 -6.45
C SER A 136 -15.19 -21.88 -6.24
N VAL A 137 -16.31 -21.98 -5.51
CA VAL A 137 -17.16 -20.83 -5.18
C VAL A 137 -16.39 -19.79 -4.37
N LEU A 138 -15.64 -20.23 -3.35
CA LEU A 138 -14.76 -19.36 -2.58
C LEU A 138 -13.73 -18.67 -3.48
N TYR A 139 -12.99 -19.39 -4.31
CA TYR A 139 -11.95 -18.80 -5.15
C TYR A 139 -12.50 -17.85 -6.19
N VAL A 140 -13.66 -18.14 -6.79
CA VAL A 140 -14.35 -17.20 -7.70
C VAL A 140 -14.72 -15.91 -6.95
N SER A 141 -15.25 -16.02 -5.73
CA SER A 141 -15.57 -14.83 -4.92
C SER A 141 -14.34 -13.98 -4.61
N LEU A 142 -13.24 -14.60 -4.15
CA LEU A 142 -11.98 -13.92 -3.85
C LEU A 142 -11.37 -13.29 -5.12
N PHE A 143 -11.43 -13.97 -6.25
CA PHE A 143 -10.92 -13.46 -7.52
C PHE A 143 -11.68 -12.22 -7.99
N LEU A 144 -13.02 -12.25 -7.95
CA LEU A 144 -13.85 -11.10 -8.29
C LEU A 144 -13.60 -9.93 -7.33
N THR A 145 -13.53 -10.20 -6.02
CA THR A 145 -13.19 -9.19 -5.02
C THR A 145 -11.81 -8.56 -5.30
N ALA A 146 -10.80 -9.36 -5.67
CA ALA A 146 -9.46 -8.86 -6.00
C ALA A 146 -9.47 -7.90 -7.20
N ILE A 147 -10.21 -8.25 -8.26
CA ILE A 147 -10.36 -7.41 -9.45
C ILE A 147 -11.08 -6.10 -9.11
N GLY A 148 -12.18 -6.19 -8.37
CA GLY A 148 -12.96 -5.03 -7.97
C GLY A 148 -12.16 -4.05 -7.10
N LEU A 149 -11.44 -4.54 -6.10
CA LEU A 149 -10.52 -3.73 -5.28
C LEU A 149 -9.41 -3.06 -6.11
N GLY A 150 -9.00 -3.69 -7.21
CA GLY A 150 -8.01 -3.14 -8.13
C GLY A 150 -8.49 -1.90 -8.87
N GLY A 151 -9.72 -1.89 -9.35
CA GLY A 151 -10.23 -0.72 -10.08
C GLY A 151 -10.58 0.47 -9.18
N THR A 152 -11.00 0.21 -7.93
CA THR A 152 -11.46 1.25 -7.01
C THR A 152 -10.31 1.99 -6.33
N ARG A 153 -9.36 1.27 -5.71
CA ARG A 153 -8.28 1.86 -4.90
C ARG A 153 -7.47 2.98 -5.57
N PRO A 154 -6.97 2.84 -6.81
CA PRO A 154 -6.21 3.91 -7.46
C PRO A 154 -7.11 5.05 -7.95
N SER A 155 -8.38 4.77 -8.23
CA SER A 155 -9.27 5.69 -8.95
C SER A 155 -10.09 6.57 -8.00
N VAL A 156 -10.53 6.07 -6.84
CA VAL A 156 -11.46 6.78 -5.95
C VAL A 156 -10.84 8.04 -5.34
N VAL A 157 -9.61 7.96 -4.83
CA VAL A 157 -8.92 9.12 -4.24
C VAL A 157 -8.62 10.18 -5.30
N ALA A 158 -8.16 9.75 -6.48
CA ALA A 158 -7.90 10.63 -7.61
C ALA A 158 -9.21 11.30 -8.09
N PHE A 159 -10.29 10.54 -8.19
CA PHE A 159 -11.61 11.04 -8.54
C PHE A 159 -12.16 12.04 -7.51
N ALA A 160 -11.92 11.83 -6.22
CA ALA A 160 -12.27 12.76 -5.15
C ALA A 160 -11.52 14.08 -5.27
N ALA A 161 -10.21 14.02 -5.58
CA ALA A 161 -9.38 15.19 -5.80
C ALA A 161 -9.87 16.02 -7.01
N ASP A 162 -10.26 15.36 -8.10
CA ASP A 162 -10.84 16.02 -9.28
C ASP A 162 -12.11 16.83 -8.95
N GLN A 163 -12.86 16.45 -7.91
CA GLN A 163 -14.06 17.19 -7.51
C GLN A 163 -13.75 18.50 -6.76
N LEU A 164 -12.61 18.60 -6.08
CA LEU A 164 -12.35 19.70 -5.14
C LEU A 164 -11.67 20.92 -5.77
N ASP A 165 -11.12 20.79 -6.98
CA ASP A 165 -10.32 21.84 -7.66
C ASP A 165 -9.30 22.45 -6.69
N ILE A 166 -8.38 21.60 -6.21
CA ILE A 166 -7.40 21.90 -5.15
C ILE A 166 -6.42 23.01 -5.55
N SER A 167 -6.40 23.41 -6.83
CA SER A 167 -5.53 24.44 -7.41
C SER A 167 -5.80 25.87 -6.92
N LYS A 168 -6.87 26.12 -6.14
CA LYS A 168 -7.22 27.48 -5.67
C LYS A 168 -6.73 27.73 -4.22
N PRO A 169 -5.79 28.66 -3.99
CA PRO A 169 -5.17 28.88 -2.67
C PRO A 169 -6.16 29.28 -1.57
N LYS A 170 -7.28 29.94 -1.90
CA LYS A 170 -8.33 30.32 -0.94
C LYS A 170 -9.05 29.13 -0.27
N LYS A 171 -8.91 27.89 -0.77
CA LYS A 171 -9.57 26.70 -0.20
C LYS A 171 -8.67 25.82 0.67
N GLN A 172 -7.39 26.16 0.81
CA GLN A 172 -6.39 25.29 1.43
C GLN A 172 -6.62 25.06 2.94
N ALA A 173 -7.06 26.10 3.68
CA ALA A 173 -7.34 25.99 5.12
C ALA A 173 -8.58 25.13 5.43
N THR A 174 -9.65 25.23 4.64
CA THR A 174 -10.85 24.37 4.78
C THR A 174 -10.56 22.92 4.38
N SER A 175 -9.64 22.69 3.43
CA SER A 175 -9.22 21.37 2.98
C SER A 175 -8.52 20.56 4.09
N TRP A 176 -7.72 21.20 4.94
CA TRP A 176 -6.97 20.51 6.01
C TRP A 176 -7.90 19.91 7.08
N ASN A 177 -8.93 20.64 7.47
CA ASN A 177 -9.96 20.11 8.38
C ASN A 177 -10.77 18.96 7.76
N PHE A 178 -11.03 19.00 6.45
CA PHE A 178 -11.70 17.91 5.76
C PHE A 178 -10.88 16.61 5.75
N PHE A 179 -9.57 16.69 5.46
CA PHE A 179 -8.71 15.51 5.47
C PHE A 179 -8.57 14.88 6.87
N ASN A 180 -8.49 15.68 7.92
CA ASN A 180 -8.47 15.14 9.29
C ASN A 180 -9.76 14.38 9.63
N TRP A 181 -10.92 14.95 9.29
CA TRP A 181 -12.21 14.26 9.46
C TRP A 181 -12.31 13.00 8.60
N TYR A 182 -11.83 13.05 7.35
CA TYR A 182 -11.75 11.89 6.47
C TYR A 182 -10.97 10.75 7.12
N TYR A 183 -9.73 10.99 7.56
CA TYR A 183 -8.92 9.95 8.20
C TYR A 183 -9.54 9.43 9.50
N LEU A 184 -10.11 10.32 10.33
CA LEU A 184 -10.81 9.92 11.56
C LEU A 184 -11.98 8.97 11.25
N LEU A 185 -12.80 9.28 10.24
CA LEU A 185 -13.92 8.45 9.84
C LEU A 185 -13.47 7.08 9.30
N LEU A 186 -12.39 7.04 8.51
CA LEU A 186 -11.83 5.76 8.05
C LEU A 186 -11.31 4.91 9.21
N SER A 187 -10.62 5.51 10.19
CA SER A 187 -10.16 4.80 11.38
C SER A 187 -11.32 4.25 12.20
N LEU A 188 -12.41 5.01 12.39
CA LEU A 188 -13.63 4.55 13.06
C LEU A 188 -14.32 3.42 12.30
N ALA A 189 -14.32 3.46 10.97
CA ALA A 189 -14.85 2.39 10.12
C ALA A 189 -14.05 1.08 10.32
N SER A 190 -12.72 1.16 10.33
CA SER A 190 -11.89 -0.02 10.59
C SER A 190 -12.05 -0.56 12.02
N LEU A 191 -12.09 0.31 13.04
CA LEU A 191 -12.29 -0.10 14.44
C LEU A 191 -13.67 -0.75 14.66
N SER A 192 -14.73 -0.20 14.06
CA SER A 192 -16.07 -0.78 14.13
C SER A 192 -16.14 -2.13 13.42
N ALA A 193 -15.46 -2.30 12.28
CA ALA A 193 -15.37 -3.59 11.62
C ALA A 193 -14.60 -4.64 12.46
N LEU A 194 -13.43 -4.29 13.02
CA LEU A 194 -12.63 -5.18 13.85
C LEU A 194 -13.32 -5.61 15.16
N THR A 195 -14.32 -4.86 15.61
CA THR A 195 -15.08 -5.14 16.82
C THR A 195 -16.44 -5.75 16.51
N LEU A 196 -17.36 -4.98 15.92
CA LEU A 196 -18.75 -5.40 15.66
C LEU A 196 -18.83 -6.53 14.64
N VAL A 197 -18.21 -6.38 13.48
CA VAL A 197 -18.33 -7.38 12.39
C VAL A 197 -17.65 -8.68 12.81
N VAL A 198 -16.44 -8.60 13.34
CA VAL A 198 -15.71 -9.78 13.82
C VAL A 198 -16.46 -10.48 14.96
N TYR A 199 -17.09 -9.74 15.88
CA TYR A 199 -17.92 -10.33 16.92
C TYR A 199 -19.13 -11.08 16.34
N ILE A 200 -19.81 -10.51 15.35
CA ILE A 200 -20.93 -11.17 14.68
C ILE A 200 -20.46 -12.43 13.94
N GLN A 201 -19.32 -12.39 13.26
CA GLN A 201 -18.74 -13.53 12.56
C GLN A 201 -18.44 -14.71 13.51
N ASP A 202 -17.87 -14.43 14.69
CA ASP A 202 -17.43 -15.46 15.63
C ASP A 202 -18.54 -15.95 16.58
N ARG A 203 -19.45 -15.07 17.01
CA ARG A 203 -20.44 -15.38 18.07
C ARG A 203 -21.86 -15.54 17.59
N VAL A 204 -22.22 -14.96 16.45
CA VAL A 204 -23.60 -14.95 15.95
C VAL A 204 -23.74 -15.85 14.73
N SER A 205 -23.14 -15.47 13.60
CA SER A 205 -23.17 -16.25 12.36
C SER A 205 -22.25 -15.64 11.31
N TRP A 206 -21.59 -16.50 10.53
CA TRP A 206 -20.80 -16.10 9.38
C TRP A 206 -21.64 -15.46 8.27
N GLY A 207 -22.88 -15.90 8.08
CA GLY A 207 -23.79 -15.32 7.08
C GLY A 207 -24.05 -13.83 7.34
N TRP A 208 -24.45 -13.48 8.57
CA TRP A 208 -24.64 -12.06 8.96
C TRP A 208 -23.33 -11.30 9.06
N GLY A 209 -22.26 -11.96 9.52
CA GLY A 209 -20.94 -11.37 9.65
C GLY A 209 -20.29 -10.97 8.32
N LEU A 210 -20.63 -11.62 7.22
CA LEU A 210 -20.25 -11.20 5.87
C LEU A 210 -21.33 -10.35 5.19
N GLY A 211 -22.61 -10.63 5.48
CA GLY A 211 -23.75 -9.93 4.88
C GLY A 211 -23.89 -8.47 5.28
N ILE A 212 -23.60 -8.09 6.54
CA ILE A 212 -23.67 -6.68 6.97
C ILE A 212 -22.67 -5.81 6.17
N PRO A 213 -21.37 -6.18 6.08
CA PRO A 213 -20.43 -5.58 5.14
C PRO A 213 -20.95 -5.47 3.71
N THR A 214 -21.50 -6.55 3.14
CA THR A 214 -22.03 -6.55 1.77
C THR A 214 -23.18 -5.56 1.60
N ILE A 215 -24.16 -5.55 2.52
CA ILE A 215 -25.31 -4.64 2.44
C ILE A 215 -24.84 -3.18 2.54
N ALA A 216 -23.91 -2.88 3.46
CA ALA A 216 -23.36 -1.54 3.60
C ALA A 216 -22.67 -1.07 2.31
N MET A 217 -21.91 -1.95 1.67
CA MET A 217 -21.26 -1.64 0.40
C MET A 217 -22.28 -1.41 -0.72
N VAL A 218 -23.32 -2.26 -0.84
CA VAL A 218 -24.36 -2.11 -1.87
C VAL A 218 -25.08 -0.76 -1.74
N VAL A 219 -25.43 -0.38 -0.51
CA VAL A 219 -26.05 0.92 -0.23
C VAL A 219 -25.12 2.06 -0.64
N ALA A 220 -23.82 1.95 -0.35
CA ALA A 220 -22.85 2.96 -0.70
C ALA A 220 -22.61 3.07 -2.22
N PHE A 221 -22.62 1.94 -2.93
CA PHE A 221 -22.55 1.92 -4.38
C PHE A 221 -23.78 2.58 -5.04
N VAL A 222 -24.98 2.29 -4.54
CA VAL A 222 -26.21 2.96 -4.99
C VAL A 222 -26.13 4.48 -4.74
N ALA A 223 -25.68 4.89 -3.56
CA ALA A 223 -25.47 6.30 -3.25
C ALA A 223 -24.44 6.96 -4.19
N PHE A 224 -23.34 6.25 -4.50
CA PHE A 224 -22.34 6.72 -5.45
C PHE A 224 -22.93 6.94 -6.84
N LEU A 225 -23.77 6.03 -7.33
CA LEU A 225 -24.47 6.16 -8.62
C LEU A 225 -25.49 7.31 -8.63
N VAL A 226 -26.25 7.49 -7.54
CA VAL A 226 -27.20 8.61 -7.38
C VAL A 226 -26.47 9.96 -7.44
N GLY A 227 -25.22 10.02 -6.98
CA GLY A 227 -24.34 11.20 -7.09
C GLY A 227 -23.79 11.46 -8.50
N SER A 228 -23.92 10.52 -9.46
CA SER A 228 -23.39 10.62 -10.82
C SER A 228 -23.65 11.94 -11.57
N PRO A 229 -24.87 12.54 -11.55
CA PRO A 229 -25.13 13.79 -12.27
C PRO A 229 -24.47 15.01 -11.62
N LEU A 230 -23.91 14.88 -10.41
CA LEU A 230 -23.21 15.95 -9.70
C LEU A 230 -21.69 15.92 -9.96
N TYR A 231 -21.14 14.80 -10.41
CA TYR A 231 -19.70 14.63 -10.54
C TYR A 231 -19.11 15.32 -11.76
N GLN A 232 -17.92 15.91 -11.58
CA GLN A 232 -17.04 16.30 -12.67
C GLN A 232 -16.25 15.07 -13.15
N LYS A 233 -16.42 14.70 -14.42
CA LYS A 233 -15.78 13.53 -15.03
C LYS A 233 -14.62 14.00 -15.90
N ALA A 234 -13.40 13.93 -15.36
CA ALA A 234 -12.19 14.29 -16.07
C ALA A 234 -11.94 13.34 -17.26
N LYS A 235 -11.40 13.90 -18.36
CA LYS A 235 -10.98 13.10 -19.51
C LYS A 235 -9.66 12.37 -19.17
N PRO A 236 -9.41 11.17 -19.71
CA PRO A 236 -8.14 10.47 -19.48
C PRO A 236 -6.95 11.26 -20.06
N GLU A 237 -5.90 11.48 -19.26
CA GLU A 237 -4.68 12.24 -19.65
C GLU A 237 -3.56 11.34 -20.20
N GLY A 238 -3.83 10.05 -20.40
CA GLY A 238 -2.86 9.05 -20.85
C GLY A 238 -2.04 8.46 -19.69
N SER A 239 -1.53 7.24 -19.88
CA SER A 239 -0.85 6.53 -18.80
C SER A 239 0.64 6.86 -18.70
N PRO A 240 1.16 7.19 -17.50
CA PRO A 240 2.60 7.29 -17.24
C PRO A 240 3.39 6.04 -17.61
N PHE A 241 2.79 4.84 -17.54
CA PHE A 241 3.44 3.60 -17.95
C PHE A 241 3.79 3.58 -19.44
N VAL A 242 2.96 4.20 -20.28
CA VAL A 242 3.24 4.34 -21.72
C VAL A 242 4.46 5.23 -21.94
N ARG A 243 4.63 6.29 -21.15
CA ARG A 243 5.82 7.16 -21.23
C ARG A 243 7.10 6.42 -20.84
N VAL A 244 7.06 5.63 -19.77
CA VAL A 244 8.17 4.75 -19.38
C VAL A 244 8.53 3.79 -20.52
N ALA A 245 7.53 3.14 -21.12
CA ALA A 245 7.74 2.23 -22.24
C ALA A 245 8.33 2.95 -23.47
N GLN A 246 7.87 4.16 -23.78
CA GLN A 246 8.39 5.00 -24.86
C GLN A 246 9.88 5.27 -24.71
N VAL A 247 10.31 5.70 -23.52
CA VAL A 247 11.72 5.98 -23.22
C VAL A 247 12.58 4.73 -23.37
N ILE A 248 12.14 3.59 -22.81
CA ILE A 248 12.86 2.32 -22.91
C ILE A 248 13.00 1.88 -24.37
N VAL A 249 11.91 1.94 -25.15
CA VAL A 249 11.92 1.56 -26.56
C VAL A 249 12.80 2.49 -27.39
N ALA A 250 12.75 3.79 -27.15
CA ALA A 250 13.60 4.77 -27.83
C ALA A 250 15.09 4.53 -27.51
N ALA A 251 15.45 4.28 -26.26
CA ALA A 251 16.82 3.96 -25.84
C ALA A 251 17.34 2.66 -26.50
N ILE A 252 16.50 1.62 -26.58
CA ILE A 252 16.85 0.34 -27.25
C ILE A 252 17.06 0.55 -28.74
N LYS A 253 16.19 1.31 -29.43
CA LYS A 253 16.35 1.61 -30.86
C LYS A 253 17.64 2.37 -31.15
N LYS A 254 18.04 3.28 -30.25
CA LYS A 254 19.26 4.09 -30.35
C LYS A 254 20.47 3.45 -29.67
N ARG A 255 20.47 2.13 -29.44
CA ARG A 255 21.56 1.42 -28.74
C ARG A 255 22.93 1.50 -29.43
N GLY A 256 22.96 1.76 -30.74
CA GLY A 256 24.17 1.90 -31.53
C GLY A 256 24.71 3.33 -31.64
N VAL A 257 24.04 4.30 -31.02
CA VAL A 257 24.39 5.73 -31.10
C VAL A 257 25.22 6.11 -29.88
N GLU A 258 26.31 6.85 -30.10
CA GLU A 258 27.14 7.38 -29.01
C GLU A 258 26.44 8.54 -28.30
N VAL A 259 26.55 8.57 -26.97
CA VAL A 259 25.96 9.63 -26.15
C VAL A 259 26.85 10.88 -26.28
N PRO A 260 26.30 12.04 -26.68
CA PRO A 260 27.08 13.28 -26.78
C PRO A 260 27.78 13.63 -25.46
N VAL A 261 28.94 14.28 -25.56
CA VAL A 261 29.68 14.79 -24.39
C VAL A 261 29.07 16.08 -23.87
N ASP A 262 28.40 16.86 -24.74
CA ASP A 262 27.67 18.07 -24.36
C ASP A 262 26.19 17.76 -24.12
N ASP A 263 25.75 17.94 -22.87
CA ASP A 263 24.39 17.65 -22.43
C ASP A 263 23.35 18.54 -23.12
N LYS A 264 23.75 19.71 -23.64
CA LYS A 264 22.88 20.65 -24.37
C LYS A 264 22.41 20.13 -25.73
N LEU A 265 23.00 19.05 -26.23
CA LEU A 265 22.62 18.41 -27.50
C LEU A 265 21.46 17.42 -27.35
N LEU A 266 20.99 17.19 -26.12
CA LEU A 266 19.84 16.33 -25.86
C LEU A 266 18.52 17.05 -26.17
N TYR A 267 17.52 16.28 -26.59
CA TYR A 267 16.22 16.80 -26.99
C TYR A 267 15.43 17.30 -25.78
N GLU A 268 15.15 18.60 -25.76
CA GLU A 268 14.26 19.24 -24.79
C GLU A 268 13.07 19.88 -25.50
N ASN A 269 11.87 19.73 -24.92
CA ASN A 269 10.66 20.36 -25.43
C ASN A 269 9.75 20.77 -24.28
N LYS A 270 9.82 22.05 -23.91
CA LYS A 270 9.07 22.62 -22.77
C LYS A 270 7.56 22.61 -23.00
N ASP A 271 7.09 22.82 -24.23
CA ASP A 271 5.67 22.83 -24.56
C ASP A 271 5.05 21.43 -24.46
N LEU A 272 5.81 20.41 -24.87
CA LEU A 272 5.38 19.01 -24.81
C LEU A 272 5.36 18.45 -23.37
N ASP A 273 6.19 18.99 -22.50
CA ASP A 273 6.31 18.55 -21.10
C ASP A 273 5.55 19.48 -20.11
N ALA A 274 5.00 20.61 -20.56
CA ALA A 274 4.27 21.56 -19.71
C ALA A 274 3.11 20.93 -18.91
N GLY A 275 2.46 19.90 -19.46
CA GLY A 275 1.38 19.18 -18.77
C GLY A 275 1.86 18.26 -17.64
N ILE A 276 3.13 17.86 -17.64
CA ILE A 276 3.74 16.88 -16.72
C ILE A 276 4.78 17.51 -15.76
N SER A 277 5.22 18.74 -16.03
CA SER A 277 6.22 19.48 -15.25
C SER A 277 5.63 20.70 -14.53
N LYS A 278 4.57 20.55 -13.73
CA LYS A 278 3.89 21.70 -13.10
C LYS A 278 4.70 22.27 -11.92
N ASP A 279 5.44 21.42 -11.21
CA ASP A 279 6.30 21.78 -10.08
C ASP A 279 7.76 22.10 -10.49
N GLY A 280 8.11 22.01 -11.78
CA GLY A 280 9.46 22.27 -12.30
C GLY A 280 9.96 21.18 -13.26
N GLN A 281 11.03 21.50 -14.01
CA GLN A 281 11.61 20.59 -15.00
C GLN A 281 12.75 19.78 -14.37
N LEU A 282 12.75 18.46 -14.60
CA LEU A 282 13.88 17.60 -14.21
C LEU A 282 15.12 17.93 -15.05
N VAL A 283 16.24 18.17 -14.36
CA VAL A 283 17.55 18.43 -14.97
C VAL A 283 18.28 17.12 -15.26
N HIS A 284 19.08 17.11 -16.32
CA HIS A 284 19.91 15.98 -16.71
C HIS A 284 20.83 15.50 -15.57
N THR A 285 20.91 14.18 -15.37
CA THR A 285 21.83 13.55 -14.42
C THR A 285 22.80 12.58 -15.09
N ASN A 286 24.05 12.60 -14.63
CA ASN A 286 25.13 11.72 -15.11
C ASN A 286 24.96 10.23 -14.72
N GLN A 287 23.96 9.88 -13.92
CA GLN A 287 23.65 8.50 -13.56
C GLN A 287 22.78 7.84 -14.64
N LEU A 288 23.00 6.54 -14.88
CA LEU A 288 22.23 5.75 -15.86
C LEU A 288 22.28 6.33 -17.30
N ARG A 289 23.46 6.79 -17.76
CA ARG A 289 23.64 7.48 -19.07
C ARG A 289 23.15 6.71 -20.29
N TRP A 290 22.99 5.39 -20.16
CA TRP A 290 22.46 4.56 -21.22
C TRP A 290 21.06 4.99 -21.67
N PHE A 291 20.21 5.50 -20.77
CA PHE A 291 18.87 5.98 -21.13
C PHE A 291 18.87 7.32 -21.85
N ASP A 292 19.95 8.11 -21.76
CA ASP A 292 20.07 9.39 -22.48
C ASP A 292 20.07 9.22 -23.99
N ARG A 293 20.37 8.00 -24.45
CA ARG A 293 20.22 7.60 -25.86
C ARG A 293 18.82 7.84 -26.40
N ALA A 294 17.79 7.78 -25.57
CA ALA A 294 16.41 8.07 -25.98
C ALA A 294 16.21 9.54 -26.38
N ALA A 295 17.01 10.46 -25.84
CA ALA A 295 16.92 11.89 -26.07
C ALA A 295 17.89 12.42 -27.15
N ILE A 296 18.64 11.54 -27.83
CA ILE A 296 19.54 11.95 -28.93
C ILE A 296 18.72 12.20 -30.20
N ILE A 297 18.95 13.32 -30.88
CA ILE A 297 18.33 13.63 -32.18
C ILE A 297 19.13 12.93 -33.30
N THR A 298 18.51 12.04 -34.07
CA THR A 298 19.10 11.46 -35.29
C THR A 298 18.60 12.18 -36.55
N GLN A 299 19.29 12.03 -37.68
CA GLN A 299 18.90 12.70 -38.94
C GLN A 299 17.46 12.38 -39.38
N ASP A 300 17.01 11.14 -39.20
CA ASP A 300 15.63 10.72 -39.48
C ASP A 300 14.60 11.41 -38.56
N ASP A 301 14.98 11.70 -37.30
CA ASP A 301 14.13 12.41 -36.35
C ASP A 301 14.02 13.89 -36.71
N THR A 302 15.11 14.51 -37.19
CA THR A 302 15.13 15.91 -37.63
C THR A 302 14.14 16.16 -38.77
N VAL A 303 14.07 15.24 -39.75
CA VAL A 303 13.12 15.33 -40.86
C VAL A 303 11.67 15.23 -40.37
N HIS A 304 11.41 14.36 -39.38
CA HIS A 304 10.08 14.19 -38.81
C HIS A 304 9.62 15.35 -37.92
N LEU A 305 10.52 15.92 -37.11
CA LEU A 305 10.22 17.09 -36.28
C LEU A 305 9.84 18.33 -37.12
N LEU A 306 10.33 18.41 -38.36
CA LEU A 306 10.04 19.50 -39.30
C LEU A 306 8.74 19.30 -40.10
N THR A 307 8.20 18.08 -40.17
CA THR A 307 7.03 17.75 -41.03
C THR A 307 5.80 17.24 -40.26
N ASN A 308 5.94 16.79 -39.01
CA ASN A 308 4.87 16.22 -38.19
C ASN A 308 5.13 16.41 -36.68
N SER A 309 4.15 16.08 -35.83
CA SER A 309 4.34 16.00 -34.38
C SER A 309 5.38 14.92 -33.99
N PRO A 310 6.12 15.12 -32.88
CA PRO A 310 7.21 14.22 -32.48
C PRO A 310 6.71 12.79 -32.21
N LYS A 311 7.37 11.80 -32.83
CA LYS A 311 7.12 10.37 -32.56
C LYS A 311 7.80 9.96 -31.25
N LEU A 312 7.03 10.02 -30.15
CA LEU A 312 7.51 9.73 -28.79
C LEU A 312 8.09 8.31 -28.60
N TRP A 313 7.80 7.36 -29.49
CA TRP A 313 8.36 5.99 -29.50
C TRP A 313 9.73 5.87 -30.22
N GLN A 314 10.26 6.98 -30.74
CA GLN A 314 11.56 7.08 -31.40
C GLN A 314 12.46 8.11 -30.72
N ILE A 315 11.89 9.23 -30.27
CA ILE A 315 12.59 10.29 -29.53
C ILE A 315 11.82 10.67 -28.27
N ALA A 316 12.52 10.77 -27.14
CA ALA A 316 11.97 11.20 -25.86
C ALA A 316 12.68 12.47 -25.37
N THR A 317 11.99 13.30 -24.59
CA THR A 317 12.61 14.49 -23.99
C THR A 317 13.50 14.12 -22.80
N VAL A 318 14.48 14.96 -22.48
CA VAL A 318 15.33 14.81 -21.28
C VAL A 318 14.48 14.66 -20.01
N HIS A 319 13.40 15.43 -19.87
CA HIS A 319 12.49 15.33 -18.74
C HIS A 319 11.92 13.92 -18.56
N ARG A 320 11.44 13.30 -19.65
CA ARG A 320 10.87 11.94 -19.63
C ARG A 320 11.95 10.87 -19.36
N VAL A 321 13.18 11.11 -19.80
CA VAL A 321 14.32 10.24 -19.49
C VAL A 321 14.64 10.31 -17.99
N GLU A 322 14.71 11.51 -17.42
CA GLU A 322 14.98 11.70 -15.99
C GLU A 322 13.84 11.22 -15.09
N GLU A 323 12.60 11.28 -15.58
CA GLU A 323 11.44 10.63 -14.98
C GLU A 323 11.69 9.13 -14.78
N LEU A 324 12.11 8.43 -15.84
CA LEU A 324 12.46 7.01 -15.78
C LEU A 324 13.67 6.74 -14.86
N LYS A 325 14.75 7.51 -14.99
CA LYS A 325 15.94 7.34 -14.14
C LYS A 325 15.59 7.50 -12.66
N SER A 326 14.71 8.44 -12.33
CA SER A 326 14.22 8.64 -10.96
C SER A 326 13.45 7.43 -10.44
N MET A 327 12.59 6.81 -11.26
CA MET A 327 11.92 5.54 -10.88
C MET A 327 12.89 4.39 -10.67
N ILE A 328 13.92 4.26 -11.52
CA ILE A 328 14.93 3.21 -11.38
C ILE A 328 15.71 3.39 -10.08
N ARG A 329 16.02 4.63 -9.68
CA ARG A 329 16.65 4.95 -8.38
C ARG A 329 15.81 4.54 -7.18
N LEU A 330 14.48 4.42 -7.31
CA LEU A 330 13.59 3.93 -6.24
C LEU A 330 13.53 2.39 -6.15
N LEU A 331 13.89 1.65 -7.21
CA LEU A 331 13.75 0.19 -7.23
C LEU A 331 14.49 -0.53 -6.09
N PRO A 332 15.72 -0.14 -5.69
CA PRO A 332 16.39 -0.73 -4.53
C PRO A 332 15.62 -0.54 -3.21
N PHE A 333 14.88 0.56 -3.05
CA PHE A 333 14.02 0.74 -1.87
C PHE A 333 12.73 -0.06 -1.97
N VAL A 334 12.15 -0.12 -3.16
CA VAL A 334 10.97 -0.94 -3.45
C VAL A 334 11.26 -2.42 -3.13
N SER A 335 12.46 -2.93 -3.45
CA SER A 335 12.86 -4.32 -3.16
C SER A 335 12.99 -4.62 -1.66
N THR A 336 13.42 -3.65 -0.83
CA THR A 336 13.42 -3.82 0.65
C THR A 336 11.99 -4.05 1.18
N GLY A 337 10.99 -3.50 0.50
CA GLY A 337 9.58 -3.74 0.80
C GLY A 337 9.15 -5.19 0.56
N ILE A 338 9.75 -5.90 -0.41
CA ILE A 338 9.41 -7.30 -0.73
C ILE A 338 9.74 -8.21 0.44
N LEU A 339 10.96 -8.11 0.99
CA LEU A 339 11.39 -8.92 2.13
C LEU A 339 10.62 -8.58 3.40
N PHE A 340 10.32 -7.29 3.62
CA PHE A 340 9.48 -6.87 4.73
C PHE A 340 8.07 -7.49 4.66
N VAL A 341 7.41 -7.40 3.50
CA VAL A 341 6.07 -7.98 3.31
C VAL A 341 6.11 -9.50 3.39
N MET A 342 7.13 -10.16 2.83
CA MET A 342 7.34 -11.60 2.96
C MET A 342 7.37 -12.03 4.43
N ALA A 343 8.16 -11.36 5.25
CA ALA A 343 8.28 -11.63 6.68
C ALA A 343 6.95 -11.44 7.44
N TYR A 344 6.18 -10.41 7.09
CA TYR A 344 4.92 -10.08 7.76
C TYR A 344 3.70 -10.89 7.26
N SER A 345 3.75 -11.40 6.03
CA SER A 345 2.61 -11.96 5.27
C SER A 345 1.69 -12.92 6.03
N HIS A 346 2.25 -13.83 6.83
CA HIS A 346 1.50 -14.86 7.55
C HIS A 346 1.37 -14.58 9.05
N GLN A 347 2.04 -13.56 9.57
CA GLN A 347 2.12 -13.28 11.00
C GLN A 347 0.74 -12.98 11.59
N GLY A 348 -0.09 -12.22 10.87
CA GLY A 348 -1.48 -11.95 11.28
C GLY A 348 -2.32 -13.23 11.41
N SER A 349 -2.30 -14.09 10.38
CA SER A 349 -3.01 -15.37 10.36
C SER A 349 -2.61 -16.27 11.54
N PHE A 350 -1.31 -16.42 11.79
CA PHE A 350 -0.83 -17.26 12.89
C PHE A 350 -1.14 -16.66 14.26
N THR A 351 -1.06 -15.35 14.40
CA THR A 351 -1.40 -14.67 15.66
C THR A 351 -2.87 -14.83 16.02
N ILE A 352 -3.77 -14.73 15.03
CA ILE A 352 -5.20 -14.97 15.23
C ILE A 352 -5.45 -16.41 15.72
N MET A 353 -4.74 -17.38 15.12
CA MET A 353 -4.85 -18.79 15.54
C MET A 353 -4.22 -19.05 16.91
N GLN A 354 -3.14 -18.36 17.28
CA GLN A 354 -2.61 -18.40 18.65
C GLN A 354 -3.65 -17.86 19.64
N ALA A 355 -4.18 -16.66 19.38
CA ALA A 355 -5.18 -16.01 20.23
C ALA A 355 -6.40 -16.90 20.46
N ARG A 356 -6.81 -17.68 19.46
CA ARG A 356 -7.93 -18.63 19.57
C ARG A 356 -7.70 -19.73 20.61
N THR A 357 -6.46 -20.13 20.85
CA THR A 357 -6.11 -21.16 21.86
C THR A 357 -5.90 -20.59 23.25
N MET A 358 -5.96 -19.26 23.41
CA MET A 358 -5.69 -18.57 24.67
C MET A 358 -7.01 -18.16 25.35
N ASP A 359 -6.93 -17.83 26.64
CA ASP A 359 -8.07 -17.31 27.39
C ASP A 359 -8.37 -15.86 26.97
N ARG A 360 -9.55 -15.65 26.40
CA ARG A 360 -9.99 -14.39 25.80
C ARG A 360 -11.03 -13.64 26.64
N HIS A 361 -11.26 -14.06 27.88
CA HIS A 361 -12.12 -13.33 28.80
C HIS A 361 -11.45 -12.01 29.25
N ILE A 362 -12.23 -10.93 29.28
CA ILE A 362 -11.74 -9.59 29.66
C ILE A 362 -11.26 -9.58 31.11
N THR A 363 -12.06 -10.18 31.99
CA THR A 363 -11.73 -10.38 33.40
C THR A 363 -12.09 -11.80 33.78
N LYS A 364 -11.49 -12.33 34.85
CA LYS A 364 -11.81 -13.66 35.38
C LYS A 364 -13.28 -13.83 35.79
N THR A 365 -14.01 -12.72 35.93
CA THR A 365 -15.42 -12.67 36.35
C THR A 365 -16.38 -12.31 35.22
N SER A 366 -15.87 -11.90 34.04
CA SER A 366 -16.71 -11.56 32.89
C SER A 366 -17.01 -12.81 32.07
N SER A 367 -18.25 -12.95 31.62
CA SER A 367 -18.67 -13.98 30.65
C SER A 367 -18.38 -13.61 29.20
N PHE A 368 -17.87 -12.38 28.96
CA PHE A 368 -17.58 -11.90 27.61
C PHE A 368 -16.20 -12.37 27.14
N GLU A 369 -16.20 -13.10 26.02
CA GLU A 369 -14.99 -13.53 25.32
C GLU A 369 -14.73 -12.65 24.09
N ILE A 370 -13.53 -12.07 24.02
CA ILE A 370 -13.10 -11.26 22.88
C ILE A 370 -12.87 -12.19 21.67
N PRO A 371 -13.39 -11.87 20.47
CA PRO A 371 -13.04 -12.59 19.24
C PRO A 371 -11.53 -12.54 18.95
N PRO A 372 -10.87 -13.61 18.49
CA PRO A 372 -9.41 -13.65 18.36
C PRO A 372 -8.90 -12.60 17.36
N ALA A 373 -9.62 -12.40 16.25
CA ALA A 373 -9.27 -11.40 15.24
C ALA A 373 -9.44 -9.95 15.72
N SER A 374 -10.28 -9.69 16.74
CA SER A 374 -10.45 -8.36 17.34
C SER A 374 -9.21 -7.90 18.12
N MET A 375 -8.23 -8.78 18.38
CA MET A 375 -6.95 -8.39 18.98
C MET A 375 -6.17 -7.39 18.11
N ALA A 376 -6.43 -7.34 16.80
CA ALA A 376 -5.87 -6.33 15.90
C ALA A 376 -6.27 -4.88 16.25
N VAL A 377 -7.28 -4.67 17.10
CA VAL A 377 -7.61 -3.33 17.61
C VAL A 377 -6.42 -2.69 18.34
N PHE A 378 -5.61 -3.47 19.06
CA PHE A 378 -4.43 -2.94 19.76
C PHE A 378 -3.35 -2.45 18.80
N ASP A 379 -3.23 -3.05 17.62
CA ASP A 379 -2.34 -2.60 16.53
C ASP A 379 -2.80 -1.25 15.99
N VAL A 380 -4.08 -1.14 15.63
CA VAL A 380 -4.68 0.11 15.09
C VAL A 380 -4.62 1.25 16.11
N LEU A 381 -4.94 0.99 17.38
CA LEU A 381 -4.86 2.01 18.44
C LEU A 381 -3.42 2.47 18.66
N ALA A 382 -2.46 1.55 18.69
CA ALA A 382 -1.05 1.90 18.84
C ALA A 382 -0.55 2.74 17.67
N LEU A 383 -0.97 2.42 16.44
CA LEU A 383 -0.66 3.23 15.26
C LEU A 383 -1.19 4.66 15.40
N ILE A 384 -2.48 4.84 15.73
CA ILE A 384 -3.11 6.17 15.87
C ILE A 384 -2.44 6.98 16.99
N ILE A 385 -2.22 6.36 18.15
CA ILE A 385 -1.57 7.01 19.29
C ILE A 385 -0.13 7.41 18.91
N THR A 386 0.62 6.54 18.23
CA THR A 386 2.00 6.82 17.81
C THR A 386 2.05 8.00 16.86
N LEU A 387 1.15 8.10 15.89
CA LEU A 387 1.08 9.24 14.98
C LEU A 387 0.79 10.55 15.73
N ALA A 388 -0.19 10.54 16.64
CA ALA A 388 -0.51 11.72 17.44
C ALA A 388 0.66 12.17 18.33
N LEU A 389 1.40 11.22 18.93
CA LEU A 389 2.59 11.50 19.72
C LEU A 389 3.77 11.97 18.85
N TYR A 390 3.91 11.40 17.64
CA TYR A 390 4.95 11.78 16.71
C TYR A 390 4.81 13.26 16.32
N ASP A 391 3.63 13.67 15.87
CA ASP A 391 3.40 15.05 15.41
C ASP A 391 3.43 16.07 16.54
N ARG A 392 2.88 15.74 17.72
CA ARG A 392 2.74 16.70 18.82
C ARG A 392 3.95 16.79 19.74
N LEU A 393 4.69 15.69 19.91
CA LEU A 393 5.79 15.62 20.88
C LEU A 393 7.13 15.40 20.19
N PHE A 394 7.22 14.41 19.30
CA PHE A 394 8.49 14.04 18.69
C PHE A 394 9.00 15.10 17.72
N VAL A 395 8.17 15.57 16.78
CA VAL A 395 8.59 16.57 15.77
C VAL A 395 9.05 17.90 16.42
N PRO A 396 8.30 18.52 17.35
CA PRO A 396 8.75 19.76 17.99
C PRO A 396 9.99 19.60 18.87
N PHE A 397 10.23 18.39 19.39
CA PHE A 397 11.43 18.08 20.17
C PHE A 397 12.64 17.83 19.26
N ALA A 398 12.51 16.91 18.29
CA ALA A 398 13.59 16.49 17.40
C ALA A 398 14.08 17.64 16.52
N SER A 399 13.16 18.46 15.98
CA SER A 399 13.51 19.62 15.15
C SER A 399 14.42 20.64 15.84
N ARG A 400 14.36 20.74 17.18
CA ARG A 400 15.27 21.60 17.96
C ARG A 400 16.72 21.13 17.88
N PHE A 401 16.95 19.83 17.73
CA PHE A 401 18.29 19.23 17.67
C PHE A 401 18.74 18.99 16.24
N THR A 402 17.85 18.50 15.38
CA THR A 402 18.19 18.10 14.00
C THR A 402 18.16 19.26 13.01
N LYS A 403 17.60 20.42 13.39
CA LYS A 403 17.32 21.56 12.51
C LYS A 403 16.46 21.21 11.28
N ASN A 404 15.83 20.04 11.28
CA ASN A 404 14.94 19.59 10.22
C ASN A 404 13.49 19.88 10.63
N PRO A 405 12.68 20.59 9.81
CA PRO A 405 11.28 20.88 10.13
C PRO A 405 10.42 19.62 10.30
N ALA A 406 10.78 18.50 9.69
CA ALA A 406 10.09 17.21 9.82
C ALA A 406 10.58 16.36 11.03
N GLY A 407 11.53 16.87 11.82
CA GLY A 407 12.13 16.16 12.96
C GLY A 407 13.26 15.22 12.55
N ILE A 408 12.98 14.17 11.76
CA ILE A 408 13.97 13.22 11.23
C ILE A 408 13.78 13.01 9.73
N THR A 409 14.79 12.47 9.04
CA THR A 409 14.66 12.19 7.60
C THR A 409 13.71 11.02 7.34
N CYS A 410 13.07 10.98 6.15
CA CYS A 410 12.15 9.89 5.78
C CYS A 410 12.85 8.52 5.83
N LEU A 411 14.13 8.46 5.44
CA LEU A 411 14.94 7.24 5.54
C LEU A 411 15.16 6.83 7.00
N GLN A 412 15.54 7.75 7.88
CA GLN A 412 15.65 7.44 9.32
C GLN A 412 14.33 6.94 9.89
N ARG A 413 13.21 7.58 9.54
CA ARG A 413 11.86 7.17 9.96
C ARG A 413 11.53 5.74 9.52
N MET A 414 11.84 5.38 8.27
CA MET A 414 11.67 4.01 7.77
C MET A 414 12.56 3.00 8.51
N GLY A 415 13.83 3.34 8.74
CA GLY A 415 14.78 2.49 9.47
C GLY A 415 14.33 2.19 10.90
N VAL A 416 13.82 3.19 11.62
CA VAL A 416 13.21 3.00 12.96
C VAL A 416 12.04 2.03 12.89
N GLY A 417 11.15 2.19 11.89
CA GLY A 417 10.03 1.28 11.68
C GLY A 417 10.46 -0.17 11.49
N PHE A 418 11.49 -0.42 10.67
CA PHE A 418 12.05 -1.77 10.50
C PHE A 418 12.64 -2.34 11.81
N ALA A 419 13.38 -1.53 12.57
CA ALA A 419 13.97 -1.96 13.84
C ALA A 419 12.90 -2.32 14.88
N VAL A 420 11.86 -1.50 15.03
CA VAL A 420 10.74 -1.77 15.94
C VAL A 420 9.97 -3.03 15.51
N ASN A 421 9.82 -3.27 14.21
CA ASN A 421 9.16 -4.47 13.69
C ASN A 421 9.93 -5.78 14.01
N ILE A 422 11.27 -5.72 14.01
CA ILE A 422 12.12 -6.83 14.46
C ILE A 422 11.85 -7.13 15.93
N CYS A 423 11.81 -6.10 16.78
CA CYS A 423 11.49 -6.25 18.19
C CYS A 423 10.07 -6.83 18.39
N ALA A 424 9.08 -6.37 17.62
CA ALA A 424 7.70 -6.86 17.68
C ALA A 424 7.61 -8.37 17.42
N THR A 425 8.28 -8.83 16.36
CA THR A 425 8.31 -10.25 15.97
C THR A 425 9.08 -11.10 16.99
N LEU A 426 10.18 -10.58 17.52
CA LEU A 426 10.97 -11.24 18.56
C LEU A 426 10.18 -11.42 19.86
N VAL A 427 9.46 -10.37 20.30
CA VAL A 427 8.53 -10.44 21.44
C VAL A 427 7.48 -11.53 21.21
N GLY A 428 6.92 -11.61 19.99
CA GLY A 428 5.98 -12.66 19.64
C GLY A 428 6.53 -14.08 19.75
N SER A 429 7.80 -14.28 19.39
CA SER A 429 8.47 -15.57 19.59
C SER A 429 8.57 -15.94 21.08
N PHE A 430 8.93 -14.99 21.95
CA PHE A 430 8.98 -15.24 23.40
C PHE A 430 7.60 -15.53 24.00
N VAL A 431 6.56 -14.83 23.55
CA VAL A 431 5.18 -15.09 23.96
C VAL A 431 4.76 -16.51 23.55
N GLU A 432 5.11 -16.96 22.35
CA GLU A 432 4.82 -18.32 21.90
C GLU A 432 5.53 -19.39 22.74
N ILE A 433 6.81 -19.16 23.09
CA ILE A 433 7.56 -20.04 24.00
C ILE A 433 6.81 -20.16 25.34
N LYS A 434 6.36 -19.03 25.91
CA LYS A 434 5.61 -19.02 27.16
C LYS A 434 4.27 -19.74 27.04
N ARG A 435 3.49 -19.47 25.98
CA ARG A 435 2.19 -20.11 25.71
C ARG A 435 2.34 -21.63 25.63
N LYS A 436 3.34 -22.12 24.89
CA LYS A 436 3.61 -23.55 24.74
C LYS A 436 4.11 -24.22 26.02
N HIS A 437 4.87 -23.51 26.86
CA HIS A 437 5.27 -24.03 28.16
C HIS A 437 4.04 -24.30 29.03
N VAL A 438 3.12 -23.33 29.13
CA VAL A 438 1.86 -23.48 29.87
C VAL A 438 1.00 -24.63 29.31
N ALA A 439 0.94 -24.77 27.98
CA ALA A 439 0.23 -25.87 27.33
C ALA A 439 0.82 -27.25 27.67
N ARG A 440 2.15 -27.33 27.83
CA ARG A 440 2.84 -28.57 28.25
C ARG A 440 2.51 -28.91 29.70
N ASP A 441 2.61 -27.93 30.59
CA ASP A 441 2.39 -28.13 32.03
C ASP A 441 0.97 -28.64 32.32
N HIS A 442 -0.02 -28.17 31.55
CA HIS A 442 -1.41 -28.58 31.64
C HIS A 442 -1.77 -29.78 30.74
N LYS A 443 -0.80 -30.39 30.04
CA LYS A 443 -0.99 -31.54 29.13
C LYS A 443 -1.98 -31.28 27.98
N LEU A 444 -2.06 -30.04 27.50
CA LEU A 444 -2.98 -29.60 26.44
C LEU A 444 -2.37 -29.62 25.02
N ILE A 445 -1.13 -30.12 24.86
CA ILE A 445 -0.41 -30.14 23.57
C ILE A 445 -1.18 -30.92 22.50
N ASP A 446 -1.79 -32.05 22.85
CA ASP A 446 -2.49 -32.90 21.90
C ASP A 446 -3.93 -32.43 21.58
N GLN A 447 -4.42 -31.42 22.28
CA GLN A 447 -5.81 -30.96 22.20
C GLN A 447 -5.89 -29.62 21.46
N PRO A 448 -6.28 -29.61 20.16
CA PRO A 448 -6.21 -28.41 19.32
C PRO A 448 -7.23 -27.33 19.69
N THR A 449 -8.36 -27.71 20.31
CA THR A 449 -9.50 -26.82 20.55
C THR A 449 -9.66 -26.39 22.00
N GLN A 450 -8.91 -26.98 22.93
CA GLN A 450 -8.99 -26.60 24.34
C GLN A 450 -8.24 -25.29 24.60
N ILE A 451 -8.82 -24.48 25.49
CA ILE A 451 -8.28 -23.20 25.90
C ILE A 451 -7.11 -23.45 26.85
N ILE A 452 -5.95 -22.94 26.50
CA ILE A 452 -4.76 -22.93 27.35
C ILE A 452 -4.95 -21.83 28.40
N PRO A 453 -4.69 -22.10 29.69
CA PRO A 453 -4.91 -21.14 30.79
C PRO A 453 -3.82 -20.05 30.80
N ILE A 454 -3.76 -19.26 29.73
CA ILE A 454 -2.91 -18.09 29.55
C ILE A 454 -3.74 -17.00 28.89
N SER A 455 -3.72 -15.80 29.46
CA SER A 455 -4.51 -14.69 28.96
C SER A 455 -4.02 -14.23 27.58
N VAL A 456 -4.96 -13.95 26.67
CA VAL A 456 -4.71 -13.40 25.34
C VAL A 456 -3.96 -12.05 25.38
N TYR A 457 -4.01 -11.33 26.50
CA TYR A 457 -3.30 -10.05 26.68
C TYR A 457 -1.77 -10.18 26.57
N TRP A 458 -1.20 -11.37 26.71
CA TRP A 458 0.21 -11.62 26.40
C TRP A 458 0.57 -11.32 24.93
N LEU A 459 -0.40 -11.30 24.01
CA LEU A 459 -0.19 -10.91 22.61
C LEU A 459 -0.23 -9.39 22.41
N VAL A 460 -0.70 -8.59 23.39
CA VAL A 460 -0.80 -7.12 23.22
C VAL A 460 0.55 -6.47 22.95
N PRO A 461 1.66 -6.79 23.65
CA PRO A 461 2.95 -6.15 23.40
C PRO A 461 3.43 -6.26 21.94
N GLN A 462 3.28 -7.42 21.30
CA GLN A 462 3.66 -7.59 19.89
C GLN A 462 2.72 -6.78 18.97
N TYR A 463 1.40 -6.74 19.24
CA TYR A 463 0.46 -5.94 18.44
C TYR A 463 0.76 -4.44 18.56
N THR A 464 1.04 -3.95 19.77
CA THR A 464 1.39 -2.55 20.01
C THR A 464 2.69 -2.16 19.30
N LEU A 465 3.73 -3.01 19.39
CA LEU A 465 5.00 -2.75 18.70
C LEU A 465 4.84 -2.79 17.17
N HIS A 466 4.01 -3.69 16.63
CA HIS A 466 3.67 -3.68 15.21
C HIS A 466 2.98 -2.38 14.79
N GLY A 467 2.03 -1.87 15.59
CA GLY A 467 1.35 -0.61 15.30
C GLY A 467 2.29 0.60 15.32
N VAL A 468 3.21 0.63 16.29
CA VAL A 468 4.30 1.63 16.33
C VAL A 468 5.15 1.51 15.08
N ALA A 469 5.63 0.30 14.74
CA ALA A 469 6.46 0.07 13.57
C ALA A 469 5.78 0.52 12.27
N GLN A 470 4.49 0.24 12.11
CA GLN A 470 3.71 0.68 10.95
C GLN A 470 3.58 2.21 10.88
N ALA A 471 3.36 2.90 12.00
CA ALA A 471 3.28 4.36 12.03
C ALA A 471 4.58 5.02 11.53
N PHE A 472 5.75 4.46 11.86
CA PHE A 472 7.04 4.94 11.36
C PHE A 472 7.28 4.52 9.90
N TYR A 473 7.18 3.23 9.59
CA TYR A 473 7.52 2.70 8.27
C TYR A 473 6.53 3.12 7.18
N GLN A 474 5.21 2.98 7.38
CA GLN A 474 4.24 3.27 6.33
C GLN A 474 4.22 4.76 5.97
N VAL A 475 4.26 5.64 6.98
CA VAL A 475 4.26 7.09 6.74
C VAL A 475 5.59 7.54 6.13
N GLY A 476 6.73 7.10 6.67
CA GLY A 476 8.04 7.44 6.11
C GLY A 476 8.21 6.95 4.66
N LYS A 477 7.71 5.75 4.35
CA LYS A 477 7.68 5.21 2.98
C LYS A 477 6.82 6.07 2.05
N LEU A 478 5.65 6.50 2.51
CA LEU A 478 4.74 7.32 1.71
C LEU A 478 5.34 8.71 1.45
N GLU A 479 5.85 9.37 2.49
CA GLU A 479 6.54 10.67 2.38
C GLU A 479 7.74 10.59 1.42
N PHE A 480 8.61 9.58 1.60
CA PHE A 480 9.76 9.34 0.72
C PHE A 480 9.33 9.14 -0.73
N LEU A 481 8.29 8.35 -0.97
CA LEU A 481 7.75 8.12 -2.30
C LEU A 481 7.24 9.38 -2.96
N TYR A 482 6.45 10.18 -2.23
CA TYR A 482 5.86 11.40 -2.77
C TYR A 482 6.92 12.45 -3.08
N ASP A 483 7.92 12.57 -2.21
CA ASP A 483 9.00 13.55 -2.31
C ASP A 483 9.98 13.19 -3.43
N GLN A 484 10.38 11.92 -3.53
CA GLN A 484 11.39 11.49 -4.49
C GLN A 484 10.84 11.12 -5.86
N SER A 485 9.51 10.95 -5.99
CA SER A 485 8.90 10.70 -7.30
C SER A 485 8.70 11.99 -8.09
N PRO A 486 8.99 12.02 -9.39
CA PRO A 486 8.52 13.07 -10.29
C PRO A 486 7.01 13.26 -10.18
N GLU A 487 6.56 14.51 -10.31
CA GLU A 487 5.17 14.90 -10.10
C GLU A 487 4.20 14.03 -10.89
N SER A 488 4.46 13.89 -12.19
CA SER A 488 3.64 13.12 -13.12
C SER A 488 3.73 11.59 -12.91
N MET A 489 4.68 11.13 -12.09
CA MET A 489 4.97 9.71 -11.84
C MET A 489 4.62 9.25 -10.42
N LYS A 490 4.10 10.11 -9.55
CA LYS A 490 3.70 9.76 -8.18
C LYS A 490 2.77 8.54 -8.13
N SER A 491 1.81 8.43 -9.06
CA SER A 491 0.92 7.27 -9.17
C SER A 491 1.65 5.98 -9.60
N THR A 492 2.67 6.11 -10.47
CA THR A 492 3.49 4.98 -10.95
C THR A 492 4.40 4.46 -9.86
N ALA A 493 4.99 5.35 -9.08
CA ALA A 493 5.79 4.98 -7.92
C ALA A 493 4.94 4.21 -6.90
N MET A 494 3.71 4.68 -6.62
CA MET A 494 2.78 3.95 -5.75
C MET A 494 2.43 2.55 -6.32
N ALA A 495 2.26 2.44 -7.64
CA ALA A 495 2.03 1.16 -8.31
C ALA A 495 3.22 0.20 -8.22
N LEU A 496 4.46 0.68 -8.33
CA LEU A 496 5.67 -0.14 -8.11
C LEU A 496 5.69 -0.73 -6.69
N TYR A 497 5.21 0.00 -5.69
CA TYR A 497 5.08 -0.53 -4.33
C TYR A 497 3.97 -1.57 -4.19
N TRP A 498 2.85 -1.41 -4.90
CA TRP A 498 1.82 -2.44 -4.95
C TRP A 498 2.34 -3.75 -5.58
N ILE A 499 3.17 -3.65 -6.62
CA ILE A 499 3.92 -4.80 -7.18
C ILE A 499 4.79 -5.45 -6.11
N ALA A 500 5.57 -4.66 -5.37
CA ALA A 500 6.44 -5.18 -4.32
C ALA A 500 5.68 -5.88 -3.20
N ILE A 501 4.53 -5.33 -2.79
CA ILE A 501 3.62 -6.00 -1.85
C ILE A 501 3.16 -7.33 -2.43
N GLY A 502 2.71 -7.36 -3.68
CA GLY A 502 2.27 -8.58 -4.35
C GLY A 502 3.36 -9.66 -4.41
N LEU A 503 4.58 -9.28 -4.82
CA LEU A 503 5.75 -10.15 -4.85
C LEU A 503 6.11 -10.65 -3.44
N GLY A 504 6.07 -9.78 -2.44
CA GLY A 504 6.33 -10.13 -1.04
C GLY A 504 5.32 -11.13 -0.49
N GLN A 505 4.03 -11.00 -0.83
CA GLN A 505 3.00 -11.96 -0.42
C GLN A 505 3.25 -13.35 -1.03
N TYR A 506 3.58 -13.43 -2.33
CA TYR A 506 3.91 -14.71 -2.98
C TYR A 506 5.22 -15.31 -2.46
N ALA A 507 6.24 -14.48 -2.19
CA ALA A 507 7.45 -14.93 -1.53
C ALA A 507 7.17 -15.46 -0.11
N GLY A 508 6.21 -14.85 0.61
CA GLY A 508 5.70 -15.33 1.88
C GLY A 508 5.02 -16.70 1.78
N THR A 509 4.15 -16.89 0.79
CA THR A 509 3.53 -18.20 0.47
C THR A 509 4.60 -19.26 0.20
N LEU A 510 5.62 -18.92 -0.61
CA LEU A 510 6.73 -19.81 -0.90
C LEU A 510 7.50 -20.17 0.39
N MET A 511 7.82 -19.17 1.22
CA MET A 511 8.50 -19.37 2.50
C MET A 511 7.74 -20.33 3.41
N VAL A 512 6.46 -20.11 3.64
CA VAL A 512 5.64 -20.95 4.52
C VAL A 512 5.49 -22.36 3.95
N THR A 513 5.35 -22.50 2.62
CA THR A 513 5.31 -23.81 1.96
C THR A 513 6.62 -24.57 2.12
N LEU A 514 7.77 -23.90 1.97
CA LEU A 514 9.09 -24.51 2.16
C LEU A 514 9.32 -24.90 3.62
N VAL A 515 9.00 -24.02 4.57
CA VAL A 515 9.11 -24.32 6.01
C VAL A 515 8.22 -25.50 6.36
N HIS A 516 6.97 -25.53 5.92
CA HIS A 516 6.06 -26.64 6.18
C HIS A 516 6.59 -27.96 5.59
N LYS A 517 7.14 -27.95 4.36
CA LYS A 517 7.68 -29.15 3.71
C LYS A 517 8.96 -29.67 4.38
N TYR A 518 9.91 -28.79 4.71
CA TYR A 518 11.24 -29.19 5.18
C TYR A 518 11.38 -29.30 6.69
N SER A 519 10.46 -28.71 7.47
CA SER A 519 10.49 -28.84 8.93
C SER A 519 9.73 -30.06 9.46
N ALA A 520 9.12 -30.86 8.56
CA ALA A 520 8.47 -32.11 8.91
C ALA A 520 9.50 -33.18 9.31
N ASP A 521 9.46 -33.57 10.58
CA ASP A 521 10.29 -34.60 11.20
C ASP A 521 9.75 -36.00 10.87
N LYS A 522 10.60 -37.05 10.92
CA LYS A 522 10.18 -38.45 10.66
C LYS A 522 9.08 -38.95 11.61
N ASN A 523 8.96 -38.29 12.77
CA ASN A 523 7.95 -38.55 13.80
C ASN A 523 6.65 -37.72 13.63
N GLY A 524 6.48 -37.03 12.49
CA GLY A 524 5.28 -36.23 12.20
C GLY A 524 5.21 -34.87 12.92
N ARG A 525 6.30 -34.40 13.52
CA ARG A 525 6.40 -33.05 14.12
C ARG A 525 6.76 -32.03 13.05
N ASN A 526 6.14 -30.86 13.05
CA ASN A 526 6.35 -29.82 12.05
C ASN A 526 6.43 -28.46 12.75
N TRP A 527 7.17 -27.49 12.20
CA TRP A 527 7.13 -26.12 12.74
C TRP A 527 5.74 -25.50 12.57
N LEU A 528 5.11 -25.75 11.42
CA LEU A 528 3.79 -25.25 11.04
C LEU A 528 2.84 -26.42 10.78
N PRO A 529 2.28 -27.04 11.83
CA PRO A 529 1.33 -28.13 11.70
C PRO A 529 -0.03 -27.64 11.17
N ASP A 530 -0.69 -28.49 10.40
CA ASP A 530 -1.90 -28.12 9.67
C ASP A 530 -3.14 -27.86 10.54
N ARG A 531 -3.27 -28.54 11.67
CA ARG A 531 -4.52 -28.52 12.47
C ARG A 531 -4.33 -28.25 13.95
N ASN A 532 -3.16 -28.55 14.50
CA ASN A 532 -2.89 -28.37 15.92
C ASN A 532 -1.65 -27.50 16.11
N ILE A 533 -1.88 -26.19 16.30
CA ILE A 533 -0.84 -25.19 16.55
C ILE A 533 -0.05 -25.48 17.84
N ASN A 534 -0.62 -26.18 18.82
CA ASN A 534 0.04 -26.50 20.09
C ASN A 534 1.19 -27.51 19.91
N LYS A 535 1.12 -28.36 18.88
CA LYS A 535 2.22 -29.27 18.50
C LYS A 535 3.32 -28.58 17.69
N GLY A 536 3.00 -27.43 17.10
CA GLY A 536 3.88 -26.71 16.19
C GLY A 536 5.06 -26.08 16.90
N ARG A 537 6.08 -25.70 16.13
CA ARG A 537 7.19 -24.86 16.60
C ARG A 537 7.12 -23.49 15.95
N LEU A 538 6.02 -22.79 16.21
CA LEU A 538 5.77 -21.46 15.68
C LEU A 538 6.82 -20.45 16.18
N GLU A 539 7.39 -20.66 17.37
CA GLU A 539 8.48 -19.84 17.88
C GLU A 539 9.72 -19.84 16.96
N TYR A 540 10.02 -20.97 16.31
CA TYR A 540 11.14 -21.08 15.37
C TYR A 540 10.83 -20.40 14.04
N TYR A 541 9.58 -20.46 13.59
CA TYR A 541 9.13 -19.68 12.44
C TYR A 541 9.26 -18.17 12.72
N TYR A 542 8.85 -17.70 13.89
CA TYR A 542 9.04 -16.29 14.26
C TYR A 542 10.52 -15.90 14.38
N MET A 543 11.39 -16.79 14.87
CA MET A 543 12.84 -16.54 14.86
C MET A 543 13.42 -16.47 13.44
N LEU A 544 12.98 -17.35 12.53
CA LEU A 544 13.36 -17.28 11.11
C LEU A 544 12.92 -15.96 10.47
N VAL A 545 11.66 -15.57 10.69
CA VAL A 545 11.11 -14.30 10.20
C VAL A 545 11.90 -13.11 10.77
N THR A 546 12.25 -13.15 12.05
CA THR A 546 13.10 -12.13 12.69
C THR A 546 14.47 -12.05 12.01
N GLY A 547 15.10 -13.19 11.71
CA GLY A 547 16.37 -13.23 10.95
C GLY A 547 16.26 -12.61 9.55
N ILE A 548 15.18 -12.90 8.83
CA ILE A 548 14.91 -12.29 7.51
C ILE A 548 14.73 -10.78 7.64
N GLN A 549 14.03 -10.30 8.67
CA GLN A 549 13.85 -8.87 8.92
C GLN A 549 15.18 -8.18 9.25
N VAL A 550 16.08 -8.83 10.01
CA VAL A 550 17.44 -8.31 10.28
C VAL A 550 18.25 -8.20 9.00
N VAL A 551 18.23 -9.25 8.15
CA VAL A 551 18.89 -9.21 6.83
C VAL A 551 18.31 -8.08 5.97
N ASN A 552 16.99 -7.89 5.98
CA ASN A 552 16.34 -6.80 5.27
C ASN A 552 16.77 -5.42 5.80
N LEU A 553 16.95 -5.25 7.12
CA LEU A 553 17.44 -3.99 7.70
C LEU A 553 18.87 -3.68 7.25
N VAL A 554 19.75 -4.68 7.18
CA VAL A 554 21.12 -4.52 6.66
C VAL A 554 21.07 -4.16 5.18
N TYR A 555 20.26 -4.87 4.38
CA TYR A 555 20.07 -4.58 2.97
C TYR A 555 19.53 -3.15 2.75
N TYR A 556 18.54 -2.75 3.54
CA TYR A 556 17.99 -1.40 3.54
C TYR A 556 19.05 -0.34 3.84
N TYR A 557 19.91 -0.57 4.83
CA TYR A 557 21.00 0.35 5.16
C TYR A 557 21.98 0.52 4.01
N ILE A 558 22.33 -0.58 3.32
CA ILE A 558 23.18 -0.53 2.11
C ILE A 558 22.49 0.30 1.02
N CYS A 559 21.20 0.08 0.76
CA CYS A 559 20.44 0.87 -0.21
C CYS A 559 20.36 2.36 0.17
N ALA A 560 20.17 2.66 1.46
CA ALA A 560 20.16 4.02 1.99
C ALA A 560 21.50 4.73 1.80
N TRP A 561 22.61 4.01 1.97
CA TRP A 561 23.95 4.58 1.83
C TRP A 561 24.31 4.95 0.38
N PHE A 562 23.83 4.16 -0.59
CA PHE A 562 24.07 4.43 -2.02
C PHE A 562 23.03 5.36 -2.65
N TYR A 563 21.99 5.79 -1.92
CA TYR A 563 20.92 6.58 -2.50
C TYR A 563 21.31 8.04 -2.69
N THR A 564 21.06 8.57 -3.89
CA THR A 564 21.20 9.99 -4.19
C THR A 564 19.81 10.61 -4.31
N TYR A 565 19.56 11.65 -3.52
CA TYR A 565 18.33 12.44 -3.57
C TYR A 565 18.15 13.11 -4.93
N LYS A 566 16.89 13.30 -5.33
CA LYS A 566 16.55 13.98 -6.59
C LYS A 566 16.88 15.48 -6.50
N PRO A 567 17.67 16.05 -7.43
CA PRO A 567 17.80 17.49 -7.57
C PRO A 567 16.53 18.08 -8.23
N LEU A 568 16.04 19.20 -7.71
CA LEU A 568 14.95 19.99 -8.27
C LEU A 568 15.49 21.39 -8.61
N GLU A 569 15.19 21.88 -9.81
CA GLU A 569 15.35 23.30 -10.13
C GLU A 569 13.99 23.96 -9.89
N GLU A 570 13.88 24.72 -8.79
CA GLU A 570 12.65 25.47 -8.51
C GLU A 570 12.51 26.59 -9.53
N VAL A 571 11.38 26.62 -10.24
CA VAL A 571 11.04 27.78 -11.09
C VAL A 571 10.70 28.94 -10.16
N ALA A 572 11.67 29.83 -9.94
CA ALA A 572 11.42 31.11 -9.31
C ALA A 572 10.29 31.81 -10.07
N LYS A 573 9.17 32.12 -9.38
CA LYS A 573 8.17 33.01 -9.94
C LYS A 573 8.85 34.35 -10.21
N SER A 574 8.98 34.69 -11.48
CA SER A 574 9.45 36.00 -11.93
C SER A 574 8.59 37.09 -11.28
N GLY A 575 9.16 37.79 -10.30
CA GLY A 575 8.81 39.18 -10.07
C GLY A 575 9.26 39.96 -11.31
N GLU A 576 8.43 40.90 -11.74
CA GLU A 576 8.83 41.90 -12.72
C GLU A 576 10.11 42.62 -12.23
N ASP A 577 10.97 42.91 -13.20
CA ASP A 577 12.28 43.57 -13.11
C ASP A 577 13.50 42.67 -12.81
N GLY A 578 14.41 42.68 -13.79
CA GLY A 578 15.54 41.78 -13.90
C GLY A 578 16.67 42.08 -12.93
N ASP A 579 17.25 41.01 -12.40
CA ASP A 579 18.64 40.62 -12.63
C ASP A 579 18.79 39.15 -12.20
N LEU A 580 19.48 38.34 -13.01
CA LEU A 580 19.72 36.93 -12.72
C LEU A 580 20.82 36.79 -11.65
N GLU A 581 20.43 36.49 -10.40
CA GLU A 581 21.33 35.84 -9.44
C GLU A 581 21.02 34.34 -9.37
N LEU A 582 22.02 33.54 -9.74
CA LEU A 582 22.07 32.09 -9.53
C LEU A 582 22.16 31.80 -8.03
N VAL A 583 21.04 31.48 -7.39
CA VAL A 583 21.06 30.88 -6.05
C VAL A 583 21.00 29.36 -6.21
N VAL A 584 22.18 28.74 -6.27
CA VAL A 584 22.31 27.31 -5.96
C VAL A 584 22.21 27.19 -4.46
N ASP A 585 21.09 26.66 -3.95
CA ASP A 585 20.91 26.43 -2.53
C ASP A 585 21.82 25.28 -2.08
N ASN A 586 23.03 25.62 -1.62
CA ASN A 586 24.06 24.68 -1.20
C ASN A 586 23.81 24.07 0.20
N ASN A 587 22.63 24.26 0.78
CA ASN A 587 22.30 23.77 2.11
C ASN A 587 21.70 22.36 2.10
N MET A 588 22.46 21.39 1.56
CA MET A 588 22.34 19.97 1.96
C MET A 588 23.60 19.14 1.67
N VAL A 589 24.78 19.75 1.70
CA VAL A 589 26.08 19.03 1.60
C VAL A 589 27.05 19.51 2.67
N VAL A 590 26.79 19.18 3.94
CA VAL A 590 27.74 19.19 5.07
C VAL A 590 27.16 18.17 6.07
N ASP A 591 27.68 16.98 6.39
CA ASP A 591 29.05 16.50 6.61
C ASP A 591 29.18 15.02 6.20
N VAL A 592 29.93 14.72 5.14
CA VAL A 592 30.71 13.48 5.01
C VAL A 592 31.95 13.86 4.22
N ILE A 593 33.01 14.28 4.91
CA ILE A 593 34.44 14.11 4.63
C ILE A 593 35.15 15.03 5.62
N ASN A 594 35.46 14.50 6.80
CA ASN A 594 36.62 14.94 7.56
C ASN A 594 37.04 13.81 8.49
N GLY A 595 38.12 13.12 8.10
CA GLY A 595 38.68 12.04 8.90
C GLY A 595 39.66 11.14 8.17
N HIS A 596 40.66 11.68 7.47
CA HIS A 596 42.03 11.15 7.45
C HIS A 596 42.90 11.86 6.40
N GLU A 597 43.86 12.65 6.89
CA GLU A 597 45.22 12.89 6.35
C GLU A 597 45.78 14.00 7.26
N GLY A 598 46.77 13.77 8.12
CA GLY A 598 48.12 13.37 7.77
C GLY A 598 49.02 14.58 8.04
N LYS A 599 49.53 14.68 9.28
CA LYS A 599 50.52 15.69 9.69
C LYS A 599 51.84 15.45 8.96
N GLU A 600 52.35 16.47 8.30
CA GLU A 600 53.76 16.79 8.00
C GLU A 600 53.76 18.28 7.60
N ALA A 601 54.76 19.12 7.80
CA ALA A 601 55.94 19.22 8.64
C ALA A 601 56.39 20.70 8.48
N LYS A 602 57.15 21.23 9.45
CA LYS A 602 57.64 22.61 9.47
C LYS A 602 58.68 22.86 8.36
N ASP A 603 58.69 24.08 7.82
CA ASP A 603 59.92 24.85 7.57
C ASP A 603 59.59 26.35 7.35
N THR A 604 59.67 27.14 8.43
CA THR A 604 60.39 28.43 8.55
C THR A 604 60.36 28.92 9.99
#